data_AF-A0A950WV52-F1
#
_entry.id   AF-A0A950WV52-F1
#
_cell.length_a   1.000
_cell.length_b   1.000
_cell.length_c   1.000
_cell.angle_alpha   90.00
_cell.angle_beta   90.00
_cell.angle_gamma   90.00
#
_symmetry.space_group_name_H-M   'P 1'
#
loop_
_entity.id
_entity.type
_entity.pdbx_description
1 polymer ?
#
loop_
_entity_poly.entity_id
_entity_poly.type
_entity_poly.pdbx_seq_one_letter_code
_entity_poly.pdbx_strand_id
1 'polypeptide(L)'
;LDAGKLPPLVPTGSVVGTVHSSVARELGLPDGVQVVTGTPDLHTGACGAGAVTDYQTHMAISTTSWISCPVANKKTDAIRQIATVPGLSPERYLVADNHDTSGLAFQWLRDNVVTGLDFNALTALAADSPAGSGGVIFTPWLQGERSPIDDRNARGGFHNLSINTTKGDIVRATLEGVAYNDRWLHEAVEKFTGRRLDPIRIVGGGAQSDLWCQIHADVMDRTIERIAQPYFAQLKGAAIFAGLGLGAVARDDVRGLVELDTTFTPNADARAAYDELYAEFPGIYKAQKDMFKRLNRKKRS
;
A
#
# COMPACT_ATOMS: atom_id res chain seq x y z
N LEU A 1 16.33 22.98 17.93
CA LEU A 1 14.95 23.30 18.35
C LEU A 1 14.93 23.31 19.87
N ASP A 2 14.22 24.27 20.47
CA ASP A 2 14.00 24.35 21.91
C ASP A 2 13.01 23.24 22.34
N ALA A 3 13.40 22.41 23.30
CA ALA A 3 12.60 21.26 23.75
C ALA A 3 11.26 21.70 24.38
N GLY A 4 11.20 22.89 25.01
CA GLY A 4 9.97 23.43 25.58
C GLY A 4 8.92 23.83 24.54
N LYS A 5 9.29 23.86 23.25
CA LYS A 5 8.38 24.12 22.12
C LYS A 5 7.82 22.86 21.48
N LEU A 6 8.22 21.68 21.97
CA LEU A 6 7.75 20.39 21.47
C LEU A 6 6.76 19.78 22.49
N PRO A 7 5.67 19.14 22.02
CA PRO A 7 4.75 18.45 22.92
C PRO A 7 5.46 17.28 23.63
N PRO A 8 5.05 16.93 24.86
CA PRO A 8 5.58 15.76 25.55
C PRO A 8 5.26 14.49 24.76
N LEU A 9 6.20 13.54 24.75
CA LEU A 9 5.98 12.23 24.15
C LEU A 9 5.15 11.37 25.11
N VAL A 10 4.10 10.76 24.57
CA VAL A 10 3.22 9.83 25.26
C VAL A 10 3.19 8.49 24.52
N PRO A 11 3.12 7.35 25.22
CA PRO A 11 3.05 6.06 24.56
C PRO A 11 1.83 5.96 23.63
N THR A 12 2.02 5.34 22.46
CA THR A 12 0.95 5.03 21.52
C THR A 12 -0.17 4.25 22.19
N GLY A 13 -1.41 4.72 22.05
CA GLY A 13 -2.60 4.12 22.65
C GLY A 13 -2.98 4.70 24.02
N SER A 14 -2.24 5.68 24.54
CA SER A 14 -2.55 6.30 25.84
C SER A 14 -3.79 7.19 25.77
N VAL A 15 -4.57 7.24 26.85
CA VAL A 15 -5.59 8.27 27.05
C VAL A 15 -4.90 9.58 27.42
N VAL A 16 -5.05 10.61 26.58
CA VAL A 16 -4.44 11.94 26.81
C VAL A 16 -5.33 12.85 27.66
N GLY A 17 -6.62 12.52 27.80
CA GLY A 17 -7.58 13.26 28.60
C GLY A 17 -9.02 13.01 28.15
N THR A 18 -9.90 13.95 28.46
CA THR A 18 -11.30 13.94 28.01
C THR A 18 -11.60 15.15 27.14
N VAL A 19 -12.57 15.02 26.24
CA VAL A 19 -13.10 16.16 25.49
C VAL A 19 -13.66 17.19 26.46
N HIS A 20 -13.34 18.46 26.25
CA HIS A 20 -13.86 19.54 27.07
C HIS A 20 -15.39 19.64 26.93
N SER A 21 -16.15 19.82 28.02
CA SER A 21 -17.63 19.79 28.00
C SER A 21 -18.29 20.81 27.08
N SER A 22 -17.63 21.94 26.76
CA SER A 22 -18.16 22.87 25.74
C SER A 22 -18.09 22.26 24.33
N VAL A 23 -16.98 21.60 24.01
CA VAL A 23 -16.74 20.93 22.71
C VAL A 23 -17.61 19.68 22.61
N ALA A 24 -17.75 18.91 23.69
CA ALA A 24 -18.62 17.74 23.71
C ALA A 24 -20.07 18.12 23.36
N ARG A 25 -20.62 19.17 23.98
CA ARG A 25 -21.98 19.68 23.67
C ARG A 25 -22.12 20.18 22.22
N GLU A 26 -21.11 20.88 21.70
CA GLU A 26 -21.11 21.36 20.31
C GLU A 26 -21.14 20.20 19.31
N LEU A 27 -20.38 19.14 19.57
CA LEU A 27 -20.28 17.95 18.71
C LEU A 27 -21.38 16.91 18.98
N GLY A 28 -22.26 17.14 19.96
CA GLY A 28 -23.29 16.17 20.36
C GLY A 28 -22.74 14.90 21.04
N LEU A 29 -21.54 14.98 21.63
CA LEU A 29 -20.88 13.90 22.34
C LEU A 29 -21.28 13.89 23.83
N PRO A 30 -21.32 12.71 24.48
CA PRO A 30 -21.46 12.62 25.93
C PRO A 30 -20.33 13.33 26.68
N ASP A 31 -20.62 13.79 27.91
CA ASP A 31 -19.57 14.24 28.82
C ASP A 31 -18.63 13.09 29.18
N GLY A 32 -17.34 13.40 29.35
CA GLY A 32 -16.33 12.41 29.75
C GLY A 32 -15.79 11.53 28.61
N VAL A 33 -16.15 11.79 27.34
CA VAL A 33 -15.56 11.09 26.18
C VAL A 33 -14.03 11.22 26.23
N GLN A 34 -13.37 10.07 26.20
CA GLN A 34 -11.92 9.98 26.29
C GLN A 34 -11.27 10.29 24.94
N VAL A 35 -10.14 10.99 24.99
CA VAL A 35 -9.27 11.23 23.84
C VAL A 35 -8.07 10.31 23.97
N VAL A 36 -7.87 9.44 23.00
CA VAL A 36 -6.69 8.58 22.88
C VAL A 36 -5.66 9.28 21.98
N THR A 37 -4.37 9.02 22.20
CA THR A 37 -3.28 9.54 21.35
C THR A 37 -3.59 9.39 19.87
N GLY A 38 -3.27 10.43 19.09
CA GLY A 38 -3.32 10.34 17.64
C GLY A 38 -2.39 9.24 17.12
N THR A 39 -2.80 8.62 16.02
CA THR A 39 -2.06 7.52 15.41
C THR A 39 -1.88 7.76 13.90
N PRO A 40 -0.71 7.47 13.32
CA PRO A 40 -0.51 7.54 11.88
C PRO A 40 -1.44 6.63 11.08
N ASP A 41 -1.60 6.92 9.80
CA ASP A 41 -2.40 6.16 8.84
C ASP A 41 -1.90 4.71 8.65
N LEU A 42 -0.60 4.46 8.72
CA LEU A 42 -0.01 3.12 8.68
C LEU A 42 -0.57 2.23 9.80
N HIS A 43 -0.66 2.76 11.02
CA HIS A 43 -1.14 2.04 12.20
C HIS A 43 -2.64 1.78 12.12
N THR A 44 -3.43 2.76 11.68
CA THR A 44 -4.87 2.53 11.48
C THR A 44 -5.12 1.61 10.30
N GLY A 45 -4.27 1.62 9.26
CA GLY A 45 -4.25 0.63 8.20
C GLY A 45 -4.04 -0.79 8.74
N ALA A 46 -3.06 -0.98 9.61
CA ALA A 46 -2.79 -2.26 10.26
C ALA A 46 -3.99 -2.74 11.12
N CYS A 47 -4.56 -1.86 11.97
CA CYS A 47 -5.76 -2.19 12.74
C CYS A 47 -6.96 -2.49 11.85
N GLY A 48 -7.20 -1.68 10.82
CA GLY A 48 -8.32 -1.79 9.90
C GLY A 48 -8.25 -3.04 9.02
N ALA A 49 -7.05 -3.48 8.69
CA ALA A 49 -6.81 -4.77 8.04
C ALA A 49 -6.85 -5.95 9.04
N GLY A 50 -6.89 -5.72 10.35
CA GLY A 50 -6.80 -6.79 11.35
C GLY A 50 -5.43 -7.46 11.37
N ALA A 51 -4.38 -6.67 11.09
CA ALA A 51 -2.98 -7.05 10.97
C ALA A 51 -2.18 -6.50 12.16
N VAL A 52 -2.52 -6.95 13.37
CA VAL A 52 -2.02 -6.36 14.63
C VAL A 52 -1.11 -7.29 15.44
N THR A 53 -0.98 -8.55 15.02
CA THR A 53 0.00 -9.49 15.60
C THR A 53 1.18 -9.70 14.66
N ASP A 54 2.30 -10.18 15.20
CA ASP A 54 3.55 -10.32 14.47
C ASP A 54 3.37 -11.04 13.12
N TYR A 55 3.85 -10.40 12.06
CA TYR A 55 3.84 -10.88 10.68
C TYR A 55 2.46 -11.09 10.04
N GLN A 56 1.38 -10.65 10.68
CA GLN A 56 0.13 -10.43 9.96
C GLN A 56 0.35 -9.26 9.00
N THR A 57 0.32 -9.55 7.71
CA THR A 57 0.69 -8.58 6.68
C THR A 57 -0.55 -7.96 6.09
N HIS A 58 -0.49 -6.65 5.87
CA HIS A 58 -1.43 -5.94 5.04
C HIS A 58 -0.68 -5.15 3.97
N MET A 59 -1.39 -4.85 2.89
CA MET A 59 -0.96 -3.88 1.90
C MET A 59 -2.10 -2.91 1.61
N ALA A 60 -1.76 -1.67 1.27
CA ALA A 60 -2.76 -0.69 0.86
C ALA A 60 -2.51 -0.26 -0.57
N ILE A 61 -3.56 -0.29 -1.40
CA ILE A 61 -3.55 0.29 -2.74
C ILE A 61 -4.44 1.55 -2.69
N SER A 62 -3.81 2.69 -2.41
CA SER A 62 -4.44 4.02 -2.35
C SER A 62 -3.77 4.93 -3.38
N THR A 63 -3.73 6.25 -3.17
CA THR A 63 -2.91 7.15 -4.00
C THR A 63 -1.46 6.64 -4.10
N THR A 64 -0.91 6.24 -2.95
CA THR A 64 0.36 5.51 -2.76
C THR A 64 0.08 4.05 -2.42
N SER A 65 1.14 3.23 -2.38
CA SER A 65 1.08 1.86 -1.85
C SER A 65 2.10 1.65 -0.74
N TRP A 66 1.83 0.72 0.18
CA TRP A 66 2.78 0.24 1.18
C TRP A 66 2.46 -1.21 1.55
N ILE A 67 3.46 -1.90 2.08
CA ILE A 67 3.31 -3.26 2.62
C ILE A 67 3.83 -3.25 4.06
N SER A 68 3.01 -3.69 5.00
CA SER A 68 3.36 -3.57 6.41
C SER A 68 2.84 -4.71 7.25
N CYS A 69 3.64 -5.07 8.25
CA CYS A 69 3.28 -6.03 9.28
C CYS A 69 3.94 -5.64 10.61
N PRO A 70 3.37 -6.08 11.74
CA PRO A 70 4.01 -5.97 13.04
C PRO A 70 5.27 -6.85 13.12
N VAL A 71 6.32 -6.33 13.73
CA VAL A 71 7.58 -7.04 13.99
C VAL A 71 8.08 -6.75 15.40
N ALA A 72 8.81 -7.71 15.98
CA ALA A 72 9.29 -7.62 17.35
C ALA A 72 10.41 -6.61 17.56
N ASN A 73 11.27 -6.40 16.55
CA ASN A 73 12.53 -5.67 16.71
C ASN A 73 12.63 -4.48 15.77
N LYS A 74 13.26 -3.41 16.26
CA LYS A 74 13.65 -2.29 15.42
C LYS A 74 14.67 -2.72 14.37
N LYS A 75 14.44 -2.38 13.11
CA LYS A 75 15.33 -2.68 11.99
C LYS A 75 15.27 -1.59 10.93
N THR A 76 16.35 -1.45 10.16
CA THR A 76 16.42 -0.51 9.02
C THR A 76 17.24 -1.10 7.89
N ASP A 77 16.73 -1.00 6.66
CA ASP A 77 17.42 -1.25 5.40
C ASP A 77 17.42 0.07 4.61
N ALA A 78 18.48 0.85 4.80
CA ALA A 78 18.64 2.15 4.16
C ALA A 78 18.83 2.04 2.64
N ILE A 79 19.21 0.88 2.11
CA ILE A 79 19.38 0.70 0.66
C ILE A 79 18.01 0.62 0.00
N ARG A 80 17.07 -0.09 0.63
CA ARG A 80 15.72 -0.31 0.11
C ARG A 80 14.67 0.67 0.64
N GLN A 81 15.08 1.62 1.49
CA GLN A 81 14.19 2.56 2.18
C GLN A 81 13.11 1.89 3.03
N ILE A 82 13.44 0.74 3.62
CA ILE A 82 12.54 0.03 4.54
C ILE A 82 13.04 0.26 5.95
N ALA A 83 12.14 0.69 6.84
CA ALA A 83 12.46 0.85 8.26
C ALA A 83 11.33 0.27 9.11
N THR A 84 11.58 0.18 10.40
CA THR A 84 10.52 -0.08 11.38
C THR A 84 10.22 1.19 12.16
N VAL A 85 8.94 1.53 12.30
CA VAL A 85 8.46 2.63 13.16
C VAL A 85 7.86 2.07 14.44
N PRO A 86 7.75 2.85 15.54
CA PRO A 86 7.03 2.41 16.74
C PRO A 86 5.67 1.83 16.38
N GLY A 87 5.28 0.69 16.94
CA GLY A 87 4.11 -0.06 16.53
C GLY A 87 2.84 0.27 17.32
N LEU A 88 1.93 -0.70 17.41
CA LEU A 88 0.66 -0.61 18.14
C LEU A 88 0.79 -0.87 19.66
N SER A 89 2.00 -1.18 20.14
CA SER A 89 2.39 -1.17 21.55
C SER A 89 3.83 -0.67 21.69
N PRO A 90 4.25 -0.24 22.90
CA PRO A 90 5.61 0.26 23.15
C PRO A 90 6.73 -0.72 22.78
N GLU A 91 6.47 -2.03 22.84
CA GLU A 91 7.46 -3.12 22.64
C GLU A 91 7.37 -3.76 21.25
N ARG A 92 6.63 -3.15 20.32
CA ARG A 92 6.47 -3.65 18.95
C ARG A 92 6.72 -2.54 17.95
N TYR A 93 7.01 -2.95 16.73
CA TYR A 93 7.23 -2.06 15.62
C TYR A 93 6.36 -2.46 14.43
N LEU A 94 6.15 -1.52 13.51
CA LEU A 94 5.56 -1.79 12.20
C LEU A 94 6.61 -1.59 11.12
N VAL A 95 6.63 -2.49 10.12
CA VAL A 95 7.38 -2.24 8.89
C VAL A 95 6.79 -1.02 8.19
N ALA A 96 7.66 -0.11 7.76
CA ALA A 96 7.32 1.12 7.07
C ALA A 96 8.17 1.25 5.81
N ASP A 97 7.47 1.39 4.69
CA ASP A 97 7.95 1.65 3.35
C ASP A 97 6.85 2.43 2.62
N ASN A 98 7.12 2.86 1.39
CA ASN A 98 6.12 3.51 0.56
C ASN A 98 6.51 3.45 -0.91
N HIS A 99 5.51 3.19 -1.76
CA HIS A 99 5.47 3.51 -3.17
C HIS A 99 4.79 4.85 -3.40
N ASP A 100 5.47 5.79 -4.05
CA ASP A 100 4.94 7.14 -4.22
C ASP A 100 3.81 7.21 -5.27
N THR A 101 3.66 6.21 -6.15
CA THR A 101 2.62 6.18 -7.16
C THR A 101 2.01 4.78 -7.30
N SER A 102 0.76 4.62 -6.84
CA SER A 102 -0.02 3.38 -7.01
C SER A 102 -1.36 3.68 -7.69
N GLY A 103 -2.46 3.85 -6.95
CA GLY A 103 -3.75 4.32 -7.49
C GLY A 103 -3.67 5.65 -8.22
N LEU A 104 -2.68 6.50 -7.89
CA LEU A 104 -2.41 7.72 -8.64
C LEU A 104 -1.97 7.46 -10.09
N ALA A 105 -1.29 6.34 -10.38
CA ALA A 105 -0.97 5.97 -11.76
C ALA A 105 -2.22 5.64 -12.56
N PHE A 106 -3.17 4.93 -11.94
CA PHE A 106 -4.44 4.60 -12.60
C PHE A 106 -5.32 5.84 -12.79
N GLN A 107 -5.32 6.76 -11.81
CA GLN A 107 -5.94 8.07 -11.97
C GLN A 107 -5.29 8.87 -13.12
N TRP A 108 -3.95 8.91 -13.18
CA TRP A 108 -3.23 9.59 -14.25
C TRP A 108 -3.59 9.02 -15.63
N LEU A 109 -3.68 7.69 -15.75
CA LEU A 109 -4.09 7.01 -16.98
C LEU A 109 -5.49 7.45 -17.41
N ARG A 110 -6.46 7.42 -16.48
CA ARG A 110 -7.84 7.87 -16.73
C ARG A 110 -7.89 9.33 -17.18
N ASP A 111 -7.14 10.19 -16.50
CA ASP A 111 -7.24 11.63 -16.69
C ASP A 111 -6.48 12.11 -17.94
N ASN A 112 -5.45 11.38 -18.40
CA ASN A 112 -4.52 11.86 -19.43
C ASN A 112 -4.35 10.95 -20.65
N VAL A 113 -4.59 9.64 -20.53
CA VAL A 113 -4.26 8.66 -21.58
C VAL A 113 -5.51 8.04 -22.16
N VAL A 114 -6.38 7.48 -21.31
CA VAL A 114 -7.62 6.81 -21.70
C VAL A 114 -8.80 7.59 -21.13
N THR A 115 -9.01 8.80 -21.68
CA THR A 115 -9.97 9.78 -21.17
C THR A 115 -11.42 9.43 -21.50
N GLY A 116 -12.35 10.02 -20.75
CA GLY A 116 -13.79 9.87 -20.96
C GLY A 116 -14.41 8.59 -20.38
N LEU A 117 -13.63 7.79 -19.66
CA LEU A 117 -14.08 6.58 -18.98
C LEU A 117 -13.90 6.73 -17.46
N ASP A 118 -14.80 6.12 -16.69
CA ASP A 118 -14.62 5.96 -15.25
C ASP A 118 -13.75 4.74 -14.93
N PHE A 119 -13.42 4.54 -13.65
CA PHE A 119 -12.57 3.43 -13.23
C PHE A 119 -13.18 2.05 -13.49
N ASN A 120 -14.52 1.94 -13.48
CA ASN A 120 -15.20 0.67 -13.73
C ASN A 120 -15.09 0.30 -15.21
N ALA A 121 -15.34 1.26 -16.11
CA ALA A 121 -15.18 1.06 -17.54
C ALA A 121 -13.72 0.76 -17.93
N LEU A 122 -12.75 1.41 -17.29
CA LEU A 122 -11.33 1.09 -17.48
C LEU A 122 -11.01 -0.33 -17.02
N THR A 123 -11.49 -0.74 -15.83
CA THR A 123 -11.26 -2.09 -15.32
C THR A 123 -11.91 -3.15 -16.21
N ALA A 124 -13.08 -2.87 -16.78
CA ALA A 124 -13.72 -3.75 -17.76
C ALA A 124 -12.89 -3.90 -19.04
N LEU A 125 -12.32 -2.80 -19.57
CA LEU A 125 -11.40 -2.87 -20.71
C LEU A 125 -10.13 -3.68 -20.42
N ALA A 126 -9.60 -3.58 -19.20
CA ALA A 126 -8.45 -4.35 -18.78
C ALA A 126 -8.78 -5.86 -18.67
N ALA A 127 -10.01 -6.21 -18.29
CA ALA A 127 -10.42 -7.61 -18.16
C ALA A 127 -10.37 -8.39 -19.49
N ASP A 128 -10.57 -7.70 -20.62
CA ASP A 128 -10.51 -8.30 -21.97
C ASP A 128 -9.06 -8.58 -22.44
N SER A 129 -8.07 -7.95 -21.81
CA SER A 129 -6.65 -8.18 -22.12
C SER A 129 -6.13 -9.41 -21.34
N PRO A 130 -5.32 -10.29 -21.96
CA PRO A 130 -4.75 -11.45 -21.28
C PRO A 130 -3.80 -11.04 -20.15
N ALA A 131 -3.53 -11.95 -19.22
CA ALA A 131 -2.48 -11.78 -18.23
C ALA A 131 -1.13 -11.46 -18.91
N GLY A 132 -0.47 -10.40 -18.45
CA GLY A 132 0.77 -9.91 -19.04
C GLY A 132 0.58 -8.92 -20.20
N SER A 133 -0.65 -8.50 -20.50
CA SER A 133 -0.95 -7.37 -21.39
C SER A 133 -0.31 -7.45 -22.77
N GLY A 134 -0.22 -8.66 -23.34
CA GLY A 134 0.46 -8.88 -24.63
C GLY A 134 1.97 -8.58 -24.61
N GLY A 135 2.60 -8.60 -23.43
CA GLY A 135 4.01 -8.30 -23.20
C GLY A 135 4.31 -6.83 -22.91
N VAL A 136 3.29 -5.97 -22.78
CA VAL A 136 3.46 -4.55 -22.44
C VAL A 136 3.74 -4.41 -20.94
N ILE A 137 4.77 -3.64 -20.59
CA ILE A 137 5.12 -3.35 -19.21
C ILE A 137 4.93 -1.86 -18.96
N PHE A 138 4.17 -1.50 -17.93
CA PHE A 138 4.11 -0.13 -17.43
C PHE A 138 4.98 0.00 -16.17
N THR A 139 5.89 0.97 -16.15
CA THR A 139 6.62 1.34 -14.93
C THR A 139 5.90 2.50 -14.23
N PRO A 140 5.47 2.38 -12.96
CA PRO A 140 4.55 3.35 -12.34
C PRO A 140 5.22 4.58 -11.72
N TRP A 141 6.53 4.79 -11.92
CA TRP A 141 7.33 5.82 -11.22
C TRP A 141 7.06 7.26 -11.67
N LEU A 142 5.81 7.65 -11.93
CA LEU A 142 5.41 8.96 -12.49
C LEU A 142 5.89 10.15 -11.65
N GLN A 143 6.01 9.98 -10.33
CA GLN A 143 6.54 10.99 -9.41
C GLN A 143 7.95 10.71 -8.88
N GLY A 144 8.64 9.73 -9.46
CA GLY A 144 9.79 9.09 -8.83
C GLY A 144 9.36 7.91 -7.97
N GLU A 145 10.32 7.34 -7.26
CA GLU A 145 10.06 6.21 -6.36
C GLU A 145 10.91 6.30 -5.09
N ARG A 146 10.37 5.82 -3.98
CA ARG A 146 11.05 5.79 -2.67
C ARG A 146 11.54 4.40 -2.32
N SER A 147 10.65 3.41 -2.30
CA SER A 147 10.99 2.03 -1.99
C SER A 147 10.76 1.19 -3.27
N PRO A 148 11.61 0.22 -3.63
CA PRO A 148 12.84 -0.20 -2.98
C PRO A 148 14.12 0.50 -3.49
N ILE A 149 14.03 1.61 -4.24
CA ILE A 149 15.15 2.17 -5.03
C ILE A 149 15.60 3.62 -4.75
N ASP A 150 14.87 4.39 -3.94
CA ASP A 150 15.10 5.83 -3.65
C ASP A 150 15.60 6.66 -4.85
N ASP A 151 14.77 6.77 -5.89
CA ASP A 151 15.08 7.62 -7.05
C ASP A 151 13.93 8.55 -7.40
N ARG A 152 14.04 9.79 -6.90
CA ARG A 152 13.10 10.89 -7.21
C ARG A 152 13.13 11.30 -8.69
N ASN A 153 14.16 10.92 -9.45
CA ASN A 153 14.27 11.22 -10.86
C ASN A 153 13.59 10.17 -11.74
N ALA A 154 13.28 8.98 -11.21
CA ALA A 154 12.61 7.93 -11.97
C ALA A 154 11.31 8.46 -12.58
N ARG A 155 10.99 8.05 -13.81
CA ARG A 155 9.74 8.41 -14.48
C ARG A 155 9.11 7.18 -15.10
N GLY A 156 7.78 7.15 -15.04
CA GLY A 156 7.01 6.05 -15.60
C GLY A 156 7.02 6.02 -17.12
N GLY A 157 6.65 4.88 -17.68
CA GLY A 157 6.57 4.68 -19.13
C GLY A 157 5.98 3.33 -19.49
N PHE A 158 5.47 3.24 -20.72
CA PHE A 158 5.08 1.98 -21.35
C PHE A 158 6.25 1.45 -22.17
N HIS A 159 6.58 0.18 -21.96
CA HIS A 159 7.65 -0.52 -22.65
C HIS A 159 7.05 -1.66 -23.48
N ASN A 160 7.71 -1.98 -24.60
CA ASN A 160 7.31 -3.06 -25.51
C ASN A 160 5.92 -2.89 -26.17
N LEU A 161 5.57 -1.67 -26.55
CA LEU A 161 4.38 -1.40 -27.38
C LEU A 161 4.58 -1.89 -28.82
N SER A 162 3.53 -2.44 -29.41
CA SER A 162 3.49 -2.84 -30.83
C SER A 162 2.25 -2.27 -31.53
N ILE A 163 2.18 -2.39 -32.86
CA ILE A 163 1.00 -1.96 -33.63
C ILE A 163 -0.27 -2.76 -33.26
N ASN A 164 -0.10 -3.93 -32.64
CA ASN A 164 -1.21 -4.77 -32.19
C ASN A 164 -1.65 -4.44 -30.76
N THR A 165 -0.92 -3.58 -30.03
CA THR A 165 -1.27 -3.22 -28.66
C THR A 165 -2.61 -2.48 -28.63
N THR A 166 -3.55 -3.00 -27.86
CA THR A 166 -4.89 -2.45 -27.72
C THR A 166 -4.97 -1.48 -26.56
N LYS A 167 -6.09 -0.74 -26.50
CA LYS A 167 -6.44 0.06 -25.33
C LYS A 167 -6.57 -0.80 -24.07
N GLY A 168 -7.13 -2.01 -24.17
CA GLY A 168 -7.25 -2.95 -23.05
C GLY A 168 -5.89 -3.33 -22.48
N ASP A 169 -4.91 -3.61 -23.35
CA ASP A 169 -3.53 -3.93 -22.94
C ASP A 169 -2.86 -2.77 -22.21
N ILE A 170 -3.05 -1.53 -22.65
CA ILE A 170 -2.52 -0.34 -21.96
C ILE A 170 -3.10 -0.22 -20.54
N VAL A 171 -4.41 -0.44 -20.40
CA VAL A 171 -5.08 -0.34 -19.10
C VAL A 171 -4.66 -1.50 -18.18
N ARG A 172 -4.65 -2.74 -18.70
CA ARG A 172 -4.17 -3.93 -17.99
C ARG A 172 -2.71 -3.77 -17.55
N ALA A 173 -1.84 -3.32 -18.45
CA ALA A 173 -0.42 -3.11 -18.17
C ALA A 173 -0.22 -2.08 -17.05
N THR A 174 -1.10 -1.08 -16.94
CA THR A 174 -1.04 -0.10 -15.85
C THR A 174 -1.34 -0.74 -14.49
N LEU A 175 -2.36 -1.61 -14.41
CA LEU A 175 -2.70 -2.35 -13.19
C LEU A 175 -1.60 -3.35 -12.82
N GLU A 176 -1.10 -4.10 -13.79
CA GLU A 176 0.00 -5.06 -13.65
C GLU A 176 1.31 -4.37 -13.28
N GLY A 177 1.59 -3.19 -13.85
CA GLY A 177 2.76 -2.36 -13.55
C GLY A 177 2.86 -1.94 -12.09
N VAL A 178 1.73 -1.58 -11.49
CA VAL A 178 1.65 -1.33 -10.04
C VAL A 178 1.91 -2.61 -9.25
N ALA A 179 1.30 -3.72 -9.65
CA ALA A 179 1.50 -5.00 -8.97
C ALA A 179 2.95 -5.53 -9.10
N TYR A 180 3.64 -5.30 -10.21
CA TYR A 180 5.07 -5.64 -10.36
C TYR A 180 5.94 -4.78 -9.45
N ASN A 181 5.62 -3.50 -9.29
CA ASN A 181 6.31 -2.63 -8.35
C ASN A 181 6.07 -3.11 -6.91
N ASP A 182 4.82 -3.45 -6.56
CA ASP A 182 4.44 -4.02 -5.27
C ASP A 182 5.12 -5.38 -5.02
N ARG A 183 5.27 -6.25 -6.02
CA ARG A 183 6.09 -7.47 -5.91
C ARG A 183 7.55 -7.14 -5.62
N TRP A 184 8.11 -6.13 -6.28
CA TRP A 184 9.50 -5.73 -6.07
C TRP A 184 9.76 -5.25 -4.64
N LEU A 185 8.82 -4.47 -4.09
CA LEU A 185 8.84 -4.08 -2.68
C LEU A 185 8.59 -5.27 -1.75
N HIS A 186 7.64 -6.13 -2.08
CA HIS A 186 7.28 -7.29 -1.26
C HIS A 186 8.45 -8.25 -1.08
N GLU A 187 9.19 -8.56 -2.15
CA GLU A 187 10.40 -9.38 -2.07
C GLU A 187 11.46 -8.73 -1.15
N ALA A 188 11.56 -7.40 -1.18
CA ALA A 188 12.40 -6.64 -0.26
C ALA A 188 11.90 -6.72 1.20
N VAL A 189 10.60 -6.64 1.43
CA VAL A 189 9.96 -6.73 2.74
C VAL A 189 10.08 -8.15 3.32
N GLU A 190 9.90 -9.21 2.53
CA GLU A 190 10.10 -10.59 2.98
C GLU A 190 11.56 -10.85 3.35
N LYS A 191 12.51 -10.33 2.56
CA LYS A 191 13.93 -10.37 2.92
C LYS A 191 14.22 -9.57 4.19
N PHE A 192 13.55 -8.43 4.36
CA PHE A 192 13.70 -7.58 5.53
C PHE A 192 13.14 -8.25 6.80
N THR A 193 12.02 -8.95 6.71
CA THR A 193 11.39 -9.66 7.82
C THR A 193 11.99 -11.06 8.04
N GLY A 194 12.68 -11.61 7.04
CA GLY A 194 13.32 -12.91 7.07
C GLY A 194 12.36 -14.08 6.87
N ARG A 195 11.18 -13.84 6.29
CA ARG A 195 10.17 -14.88 6.08
C ARG A 195 9.22 -14.58 4.93
N ARG A 196 8.57 -15.64 4.44
CA ARG A 196 7.42 -15.51 3.54
C ARG A 196 6.25 -14.90 4.30
N LEU A 197 5.59 -13.92 3.69
CA LEU A 197 4.44 -13.20 4.22
C LEU A 197 3.21 -13.54 3.37
N ASP A 198 2.38 -14.44 3.89
CA ASP A 198 1.24 -15.04 3.19
C ASP A 198 0.24 -15.56 4.25
N PRO A 199 -1.06 -15.21 4.20
CA PRO A 199 -1.73 -14.30 3.26
C PRO A 199 -1.42 -12.82 3.53
N ILE A 200 -1.80 -11.96 2.59
CA ILE A 200 -1.74 -10.50 2.71
C ILE A 200 -3.16 -9.94 2.66
N ARG A 201 -3.54 -9.14 3.67
CA ARG A 201 -4.82 -8.42 3.63
C ARG A 201 -4.71 -7.12 2.85
N ILE A 202 -5.55 -6.93 1.84
CA ILE A 202 -5.51 -5.74 0.97
C ILE A 202 -6.58 -4.72 1.39
N VAL A 203 -6.19 -3.45 1.42
CA VAL A 203 -7.06 -2.30 1.76
C VAL A 203 -6.87 -1.15 0.77
N GLY A 204 -7.71 -0.11 0.88
CA GLY A 204 -7.62 1.10 0.06
C GLY A 204 -8.53 1.08 -1.17
N GLY A 205 -8.44 2.14 -1.97
CA GLY A 205 -9.33 2.36 -3.11
C GLY A 205 -9.18 1.31 -4.22
N GLY A 206 -7.95 0.84 -4.49
CA GLY A 206 -7.68 -0.18 -5.50
C GLY A 206 -8.19 -1.56 -5.12
N ALA A 207 -8.33 -1.85 -3.82
CA ALA A 207 -8.89 -3.10 -3.33
C ALA A 207 -10.37 -3.30 -3.72
N GLN A 208 -11.08 -2.24 -4.14
CA GLN A 208 -12.46 -2.37 -4.62
C GLN A 208 -12.58 -3.11 -5.96
N SER A 209 -11.48 -3.27 -6.69
CA SER A 209 -11.45 -3.98 -7.97
C SER A 209 -11.06 -5.44 -7.77
N ASP A 210 -11.96 -6.37 -8.08
CA ASP A 210 -11.70 -7.83 -8.08
C ASP A 210 -10.54 -8.17 -9.02
N LEU A 211 -10.56 -7.61 -10.23
CA LEU A 211 -9.49 -7.81 -11.21
C LEU A 211 -8.14 -7.38 -10.64
N TRP A 212 -8.08 -6.21 -9.98
CA TRP A 212 -6.81 -5.72 -9.47
C TRP A 212 -6.33 -6.52 -8.27
N CYS A 213 -7.23 -7.00 -7.41
CA CYS A 213 -6.88 -7.91 -6.32
C CYS A 213 -6.33 -9.25 -6.86
N GLN A 214 -6.97 -9.81 -7.89
CA GLN A 214 -6.48 -11.03 -8.55
C GLN A 214 -5.12 -10.82 -9.22
N ILE A 215 -4.92 -9.70 -9.92
CA ILE A 215 -3.61 -9.34 -10.50
C ILE A 215 -2.52 -9.31 -9.42
N HIS A 216 -2.78 -8.72 -8.26
CA HIS A 216 -1.80 -8.73 -7.17
C HIS A 216 -1.53 -10.15 -6.64
N ALA A 217 -2.56 -10.98 -6.49
CA ALA A 217 -2.38 -12.37 -6.06
C ALA A 217 -1.48 -13.14 -7.05
N ASP A 218 -1.77 -13.01 -8.34
CA ASP A 218 -1.06 -13.71 -9.41
C ASP A 218 0.38 -13.21 -9.56
N VAL A 219 0.57 -11.88 -9.61
CA VAL A 219 1.88 -11.27 -9.77
C VAL A 219 2.76 -11.54 -8.55
N MET A 220 2.27 -11.34 -7.33
CA MET A 220 3.06 -11.49 -6.10
C MET A 220 3.22 -12.95 -5.67
N ASP A 221 2.47 -13.88 -6.26
CA ASP A 221 2.40 -15.28 -5.84
C ASP A 221 2.01 -15.41 -4.35
N ARG A 222 1.02 -14.64 -3.91
CA ARG A 222 0.51 -14.62 -2.52
C ARG A 222 -1.00 -14.68 -2.52
N THR A 223 -1.58 -15.28 -1.48
CA THR A 223 -3.01 -15.16 -1.24
C THR A 223 -3.34 -13.74 -0.80
N ILE A 224 -4.25 -13.09 -1.52
CA ILE A 224 -4.74 -11.74 -1.20
C ILE A 224 -6.13 -11.87 -0.56
N GLU A 225 -6.25 -11.40 0.67
CA GLU A 225 -7.50 -11.35 1.43
C GLU A 225 -8.06 -9.92 1.40
N ARG A 226 -9.13 -9.68 0.66
CA ARG A 226 -9.83 -8.39 0.72
C ARG A 226 -10.76 -8.35 1.93
N ILE A 227 -10.61 -7.31 2.75
CA ILE A 227 -11.53 -7.04 3.86
C ILE A 227 -12.85 -6.42 3.37
N ALA A 228 -13.92 -6.55 4.14
CA ALA A 228 -15.18 -5.89 3.85
C ALA A 228 -15.08 -4.36 3.93
N GLN A 229 -15.54 -3.71 2.85
CA GLN A 229 -15.47 -2.25 2.65
C GLN A 229 -14.03 -1.72 2.78
N PRO A 230 -13.11 -2.16 1.91
CA PRO A 230 -11.67 -1.91 2.07
C PRO A 230 -11.30 -0.42 1.93
N TYR A 231 -12.16 0.39 1.32
CA TYR A 231 -12.01 1.85 1.23
C TYR A 231 -12.06 2.53 2.61
N PHE A 232 -12.79 1.98 3.58
CA PHE A 232 -12.95 2.54 4.92
C PHE A 232 -12.04 1.89 5.97
N ALA A 233 -11.03 1.11 5.55
CA ALA A 233 -10.16 0.35 6.43
C ALA A 233 -9.53 1.20 7.53
N GLN A 234 -8.89 2.32 7.18
CA GLN A 234 -8.21 3.19 8.14
C GLN A 234 -9.20 3.85 9.11
N LEU A 235 -10.41 4.17 8.67
CA LEU A 235 -11.45 4.72 9.54
C LEU A 235 -11.90 3.68 10.58
N LYS A 236 -12.19 2.46 10.15
CA LYS A 236 -12.50 1.34 11.05
C LYS A 236 -11.32 1.04 11.99
N GLY A 237 -10.10 1.10 11.45
CA GLY A 237 -8.87 0.91 12.18
C GLY A 237 -8.62 1.96 13.26
N ALA A 238 -9.04 3.21 13.06
CA ALA A 238 -8.99 4.25 14.09
C ALA A 238 -9.91 3.91 15.27
N ALA A 239 -11.11 3.39 15.01
CA ALA A 239 -12.03 2.94 16.07
C ALA A 239 -11.48 1.71 16.81
N ILE A 240 -10.93 0.72 16.09
CA ILE A 240 -10.26 -0.45 16.68
C ILE A 240 -9.08 -0.01 17.54
N PHE A 241 -8.26 0.93 17.04
CA PHE A 241 -7.12 1.47 17.78
C PHE A 241 -7.55 2.17 19.08
N ALA A 242 -8.62 2.96 19.05
CA ALA A 242 -9.18 3.53 20.26
C ALA A 242 -9.66 2.44 21.23
N GLY A 243 -10.33 1.39 20.74
CA GLY A 243 -10.73 0.23 21.53
C GLY A 243 -9.55 -0.50 22.19
N LEU A 244 -8.43 -0.65 21.47
CA LEU A 244 -7.17 -1.18 22.02
C LEU A 244 -6.60 -0.29 23.12
N GLY A 245 -6.53 1.03 22.88
CA GLY A 245 -6.01 1.99 23.86
C GLY A 245 -6.86 2.09 25.13
N LEU A 246 -8.17 1.86 25.01
CA LEU A 246 -9.11 1.82 26.13
C LEU A 246 -9.18 0.46 26.83
N GLY A 247 -8.51 -0.58 26.31
CA GLY A 247 -8.63 -1.95 26.79
C GLY A 247 -10.00 -2.60 26.54
N ALA A 248 -10.84 -1.99 25.71
CA ALA A 248 -12.15 -2.51 25.32
C ALA A 248 -12.06 -3.62 24.25
N VAL A 249 -10.94 -3.66 23.53
CA VAL A 249 -10.63 -4.67 22.53
C VAL A 249 -9.29 -5.30 22.90
N ALA A 250 -9.23 -6.64 23.00
CA ALA A 250 -7.96 -7.33 23.13
C ALA A 250 -7.30 -7.46 21.76
N ARG A 251 -5.97 -7.36 21.72
CA ARG A 251 -5.18 -7.43 20.47
C ARG A 251 -5.48 -8.69 19.65
N ASP A 252 -5.57 -9.83 20.31
CA ASP A 252 -5.73 -11.13 19.65
C ASP A 252 -7.13 -11.27 19.00
N ASP A 253 -8.11 -10.49 19.47
CA ASP A 253 -9.48 -10.51 18.93
C ASP A 253 -9.62 -9.65 17.66
N VAL A 254 -8.72 -8.68 17.45
CA VAL A 254 -8.83 -7.69 16.37
C VAL A 254 -8.96 -8.33 14.99
N ARG A 255 -8.21 -9.41 14.72
CA ARG A 255 -8.27 -10.08 13.41
C ARG A 255 -9.68 -10.61 13.10
N GLY A 256 -10.40 -11.08 14.14
CA GLY A 256 -11.77 -11.58 14.05
C GLY A 256 -12.84 -10.48 13.98
N LEU A 257 -12.52 -9.27 14.43
CA LEU A 257 -13.40 -8.09 14.27
C LEU A 257 -13.43 -7.54 12.84
N VAL A 258 -12.40 -7.85 12.04
CA VAL A 258 -12.29 -7.42 10.65
C VAL A 258 -12.81 -8.50 9.72
N GLU A 259 -14.02 -8.27 9.22
CA GLU A 259 -14.71 -9.12 8.26
C GLU A 259 -13.95 -9.21 6.93
N LEU A 260 -13.86 -10.43 6.39
CA LEU A 260 -13.35 -10.69 5.04
C LEU A 260 -14.49 -10.67 4.03
N ASP A 261 -14.23 -10.09 2.86
CA ASP A 261 -15.17 -10.08 1.75
C ASP A 261 -14.84 -11.16 0.72
N THR A 262 -13.59 -11.20 0.23
CA THR A 262 -13.18 -12.15 -0.81
C THR A 262 -11.71 -12.52 -0.66
N THR A 263 -11.38 -13.76 -1.02
CA THR A 263 -10.00 -14.26 -1.05
C THR A 263 -9.61 -14.58 -2.49
N PHE A 264 -8.49 -14.03 -2.94
CA PHE A 264 -7.93 -14.23 -4.27
C PHE A 264 -6.67 -15.08 -4.13
N THR A 265 -6.69 -16.27 -4.74
CA THR A 265 -5.54 -17.19 -4.74
C THR A 265 -4.78 -17.07 -6.05
N PRO A 266 -3.44 -17.17 -6.05
CA PRO A 266 -2.64 -17.12 -7.27
C PRO A 266 -3.11 -18.14 -8.31
N ASN A 267 -3.34 -17.68 -9.54
CA ASN A 267 -3.67 -18.52 -10.67
C ASN A 267 -2.38 -19.10 -11.29
N ALA A 268 -2.26 -20.43 -11.25
CA ALA A 268 -1.11 -21.15 -11.81
C ALA A 268 -0.93 -20.91 -13.32
N ASP A 269 -2.01 -20.70 -14.07
CA ASP A 269 -1.96 -20.51 -15.52
C ASP A 269 -1.35 -19.14 -15.91
N ALA A 270 -1.49 -18.13 -15.04
CA ALA A 270 -0.93 -16.80 -15.26
C ALA A 270 0.53 -16.68 -14.80
N ARG A 271 1.01 -17.66 -14.00
CA ARG A 271 2.28 -17.59 -13.29
C ARG A 271 3.48 -17.39 -14.21
N ALA A 272 3.55 -18.18 -15.29
CA ALA A 272 4.67 -18.12 -16.23
C ALA A 272 4.77 -16.74 -16.91
N ALA A 273 3.64 -16.20 -17.36
CA ALA A 273 3.59 -14.88 -18.00
C ALA A 273 4.03 -13.76 -17.04
N TYR A 274 3.53 -13.78 -15.80
CA TYR A 274 3.90 -12.76 -14.81
C TYR A 274 5.35 -12.86 -14.34
N ASP A 275 5.90 -14.07 -14.17
CA ASP A 275 7.31 -14.25 -13.80
C ASP A 275 8.26 -13.79 -14.90
N GLU A 276 7.94 -14.07 -16.17
CA GLU A 276 8.73 -13.63 -17.32
C GLU A 276 8.81 -12.10 -17.38
N LEU A 277 7.67 -11.41 -17.28
CA LEU A 277 7.61 -9.96 -17.35
C LEU A 277 8.19 -9.29 -16.10
N TYR A 278 8.00 -9.89 -14.92
CA TYR A 278 8.60 -9.38 -13.69
C TYR A 278 10.13 -9.45 -13.73
N ALA A 279 10.72 -10.48 -14.36
CA ALA A 279 12.18 -10.58 -14.49
C ALA A 279 12.79 -9.36 -15.22
N GLU A 280 12.05 -8.78 -16.18
CA GLU A 280 12.45 -7.57 -16.90
C GLU A 280 12.24 -6.29 -16.09
N PHE A 281 11.24 -6.25 -15.20
CA PHE A 281 10.77 -5.03 -14.54
C PHE A 281 11.85 -4.27 -13.74
N PRO A 282 12.61 -4.89 -12.80
CA PRO A 282 13.76 -4.24 -12.16
C PRO A 282 14.89 -3.90 -13.15
N GLY A 283 15.02 -4.69 -14.22
CA GLY A 283 15.99 -4.48 -15.31
C GLY A 283 15.75 -3.17 -16.07
N ILE A 284 14.49 -2.83 -16.32
CA ILE A 284 14.07 -1.57 -16.96
C ILE A 284 14.58 -0.37 -16.14
N TYR A 285 14.39 -0.37 -14.81
CA TYR A 285 14.93 0.69 -13.96
C TYR A 285 16.45 0.79 -14.09
N LYS A 286 17.14 -0.35 -13.97
CA LYS A 286 18.61 -0.41 -14.01
C LYS A 286 19.16 0.16 -15.33
N ALA A 287 18.49 -0.12 -16.45
CA ALA A 287 18.87 0.39 -17.76
C ALA A 287 18.58 1.89 -17.93
N GLN A 288 17.51 2.41 -17.31
CA GLN A 288 17.01 3.77 -17.56
C GLN A 288 17.42 4.80 -16.50
N LYS A 289 17.90 4.40 -15.31
CA LYS A 289 18.22 5.32 -14.20
C LYS A 289 19.15 6.49 -14.58
N ASP A 290 20.15 6.25 -15.44
CA ASP A 290 21.06 7.32 -15.84
C ASP A 290 20.41 8.28 -16.83
N MET A 291 19.49 7.80 -17.67
CA MET A 291 18.64 8.63 -18.52
C MET A 291 17.71 9.49 -17.65
N PHE A 292 17.03 8.89 -16.66
CA PHE A 292 16.17 9.61 -15.72
C PHE A 292 16.92 10.75 -15.02
N LYS A 293 18.12 10.47 -14.49
CA LYS A 293 18.99 11.49 -13.89
C LYS A 293 19.33 12.61 -14.86
N ARG A 294 19.69 12.30 -16.11
CA ARG A 294 20.03 13.34 -17.11
C ARG A 294 18.84 14.23 -17.45
N LEU A 295 17.64 13.67 -17.60
CA LEU A 295 16.43 14.40 -17.97
C LEU A 295 15.89 15.25 -16.81
N ASN A 296 15.98 14.75 -15.58
CA ASN A 296 15.33 15.34 -14.41
C ASN A 296 16.29 16.03 -13.43
N ARG A 297 17.59 16.13 -13.74
CA ARG A 297 18.53 16.90 -12.92
C ARG A 297 18.04 18.34 -12.84
N LYS A 298 17.72 18.82 -11.64
CA LYS A 298 17.45 20.24 -11.41
C LYS A 298 18.59 21.05 -12.03
N LYS A 299 18.28 21.88 -13.04
CA LYS A 299 19.23 22.89 -13.52
C LYS A 299 19.54 23.75 -12.30
N ARG A 300 20.82 23.84 -11.91
CA ARG A 300 21.24 24.85 -10.92
C ARG A 300 20.96 26.20 -11.59
N SER A 301 19.87 26.85 -11.18
CA SER A 301 19.68 28.29 -11.39
C SER A 301 20.67 29.03 -10.50
#